data_AF-A0A238VLP7-F1
#
_entry.id   AF-A0A238VLP7-F1
#
_cell.length_a   1.000
_cell.length_b   1.000
_cell.length_c   1.000
_cell.angle_alpha   90.00
_cell.angle_beta   90.00
_cell.angle_gamma   90.00
#
_symmetry.space_group_name_H-M   'P 1'
#
loop_
_entity.id
_entity.type
_entity.pdbx_description
1 polymer ?
#
loop_
_entity_poly.entity_id
_entity_poly.type
_entity_poly.pdbx_seq_one_letter_code
_entity_poly.pdbx_strand_id
1 'polypeptide(L)'
;MATLETQIAQAQNRLKDLQVRARKISRTEDTRRKILYGASVLRLLREADETKSLKLRELLDERIEREKDREFLGLRPLKRATAVVTEP
;
A
#
# COMPACT_ATOMS: atom_id res chain seq x y z
N MET A 1 -46.62 -13.14 0.78
CA MET A 1 -45.34 -13.21 0.02
C MET A 1 -44.34 -12.14 0.47
N ALA A 2 -44.77 -10.93 0.85
CA ALA A 2 -43.90 -9.82 1.28
C ALA A 2 -42.97 -10.10 2.48
N THR A 3 -43.27 -11.10 3.32
CA THR A 3 -42.48 -11.42 4.52
C THR A 3 -41.13 -12.04 4.21
N LEU A 4 -41.05 -12.90 3.18
CA LEU A 4 -39.80 -13.55 2.77
C LEU A 4 -38.88 -12.55 2.07
N GLU A 5 -39.41 -11.70 1.20
CA GLU A 5 -38.66 -10.62 0.55
C GLU A 5 -38.06 -9.65 1.58
N THR A 6 -38.85 -9.29 2.61
CA THR A 6 -38.38 -8.46 3.72
C THR A 6 -37.24 -9.12 4.49
N GLN A 7 -37.33 -10.43 4.76
CA GLN A 7 -36.28 -11.18 5.44
C GLN A 7 -35.00 -11.26 4.61
N ILE A 8 -35.12 -11.48 3.29
CA ILE A 8 -33.99 -11.49 2.36
C ILE A 8 -33.30 -10.12 2.35
N ALA A 9 -34.07 -9.04 2.23
CA ALA A 9 -33.53 -7.68 2.25
C ALA A 9 -32.81 -7.36 3.57
N GLN A 10 -33.37 -7.76 4.71
CA GLN A 10 -32.73 -7.60 6.02
C GLN A 10 -31.42 -8.40 6.12
N ALA A 11 -31.39 -9.63 5.63
CA ALA A 11 -30.18 -10.46 5.63
C ALA A 11 -29.08 -9.88 4.74
N GLN A 12 -29.44 -9.38 3.55
CA GLN A 12 -28.52 -8.72 2.64
C GLN A 12 -27.92 -7.44 3.23
N ASN A 13 -28.73 -6.63 3.92
CA ASN A 13 -28.25 -5.44 4.61
C ASN A 13 -27.27 -5.79 5.74
N ARG A 14 -27.59 -6.81 6.55
CA ARG A 14 -26.68 -7.31 7.59
C ARG A 14 -25.35 -7.81 7.01
N LEU A 15 -25.40 -8.55 5.90
CA LEU A 15 -24.19 -9.01 5.21
C LEU A 15 -23.33 -7.84 4.75
N LYS A 16 -23.94 -6.81 4.14
CA LYS A 16 -23.24 -5.61 3.68
C LYS A 16 -22.56 -4.87 4.84
N ASP A 17 -23.25 -4.73 5.97
CA ASP A 17 -22.69 -4.08 7.17
C ASP A 17 -21.49 -4.85 7.72
N LEU A 18 -21.58 -6.18 7.80
CA LEU A 18 -20.48 -7.04 8.22
C LEU A 18 -19.28 -6.93 7.27
N GLN A 19 -19.52 -6.90 5.96
CA GLN A 19 -18.46 -6.72 4.96
C GLN A 19 -17.78 -5.34 5.08
N VAL A 20 -18.55 -4.28 5.31
CA VAL A 20 -17.99 -2.93 5.52
C VAL A 20 -17.12 -2.90 6.78
N ARG A 21 -17.58 -3.51 7.89
CA ARG A 21 -16.79 -3.62 9.13
C ARG A 21 -15.51 -4.42 8.91
N ALA A 22 -15.60 -5.58 8.24
CA ALA A 22 -14.44 -6.41 7.93
C ALA A 22 -13.41 -5.66 7.08
N ARG A 23 -13.85 -4.93 6.04
CA ARG A 23 -12.98 -4.08 5.22
C ARG A 23 -12.32 -2.97 6.04
N LYS A 24 -13.05 -2.36 6.97
CA LYS A 24 -12.50 -1.32 7.86
C LYS A 24 -11.41 -1.89 8.77
N ILE A 25 -11.66 -3.05 9.38
CA ILE A 25 -10.68 -3.75 10.23
C ILE A 25 -9.44 -4.08 9.41
N SER A 26 -9.62 -4.73 8.26
CA SER A 26 -8.52 -5.11 7.36
C SER A 26 -7.66 -3.90 6.93
N ARG A 27 -8.28 -2.77 6.57
CA ARG A 27 -7.54 -1.52 6.26
C ARG A 27 -6.77 -0.97 7.45
N THR A 28 -7.34 -1.08 8.65
CA THR A 28 -6.70 -0.60 9.90
C THR A 28 -5.49 -1.47 10.23
N GLU A 29 -5.64 -2.79 10.16
CA GLU A 29 -4.55 -3.75 10.39
C GLU A 29 -3.46 -3.61 9.33
N ASP A 30 -3.83 -3.41 8.07
CA ASP A 30 -2.90 -3.15 6.96
C ASP A 30 -2.09 -1.88 7.17
N THR A 31 -2.76 -0.80 7.59
CA THR A 31 -2.11 0.47 7.93
C THR A 31 -1.16 0.28 9.11
N ARG A 32 -1.58 -0.40 10.17
CA ARG A 32 -0.75 -0.70 11.34
C ARG A 32 0.48 -1.52 10.95
N ARG A 33 0.31 -2.54 10.11
CA ARG A 33 1.41 -3.37 9.59
C ARG A 33 2.42 -2.51 8.85
N LYS A 34 1.98 -1.67 7.91
CA LYS A 34 2.86 -0.76 7.14
C LYS A 34 3.64 0.20 8.04
N ILE A 35 2.99 0.78 9.05
CA ILE A 35 3.65 1.68 10.02
C ILE A 35 4.72 0.93 10.82
N LEU A 36 4.41 -0.24 11.35
CA LEU A 36 5.35 -1.01 12.18
C LEU A 36 6.58 -1.45 11.39
N TYR A 37 6.39 -2.00 10.18
CA TYR A 37 7.51 -2.39 9.33
C TYR A 37 8.31 -1.17 8.86
N GLY A 38 7.63 -0.08 8.45
CA GLY A 38 8.30 1.17 8.05
C GLY A 38 9.17 1.74 9.17
N ALA A 39 8.63 1.86 10.39
CA ALA A 39 9.37 2.34 11.55
C ALA A 39 10.56 1.42 11.90
N SER A 40 10.37 0.10 11.80
CA SER A 40 11.43 -0.88 12.06
C SER A 40 12.58 -0.78 11.05
N VAL A 41 12.26 -0.59 9.76
CA VAL A 41 13.27 -0.39 8.71
C VAL A 41 14.03 0.92 8.89
N LEU A 42 13.34 2.01 9.24
CA LEU A 42 14.01 3.29 9.53
C LEU A 42 14.95 3.19 10.74
N ARG A 43 14.59 2.41 11.75
CA ARG A 43 15.47 2.10 12.88
C ARG A 43 16.67 1.27 12.43
N LEU A 44 16.47 0.23 11.62
CA LEU A 44 17.54 -0.61 11.09
C LEU A 44 18.54 0.21 10.27
N LEU A 45 18.06 1.15 9.44
CA LEU A 45 18.92 2.07 8.68
C LEU A 45 19.80 2.96 9.57
N ARG A 46 19.32 3.33 10.77
CA ARG A 46 20.06 4.16 11.71
C ARG A 46 21.12 3.37 12.48
N GLU A 47 20.86 2.10 12.75
CA GLU A 47 21.73 1.22 13.55
C GLU A 47 22.76 0.45 12.70
N ALA A 48 22.53 0.33 11.38
CA ALA A 48 23.43 -0.38 10.48
C ALA A 48 24.72 0.40 10.17
N ASP A 49 25.77 -0.33 9.81
CA ASP A 49 26.98 0.26 9.22
C ASP A 49 26.67 0.95 7.89
N GLU A 50 27.47 1.96 7.55
CA GLU A 50 27.23 2.86 6.42
C GLU A 50 26.99 2.10 5.11
N THR A 51 27.81 1.08 4.82
CA THR A 51 27.67 0.26 3.61
C THR A 51 26.34 -0.49 3.53
N LYS A 52 25.89 -1.10 4.63
CA LYS A 52 24.59 -1.80 4.66
C LYS A 52 23.42 -0.82 4.62
N SER A 53 23.54 0.32 5.28
CA SER A 53 22.53 1.36 5.27
C SER A 53 22.30 1.92 3.86
N LEU A 54 23.38 2.14 3.09
CA LEU A 54 23.33 2.62 1.72
C LEU A 54 22.64 1.60 0.81
N LYS A 55 23.07 0.33 0.83
CA LYS A 55 22.45 -0.73 0.02
C LYS A 55 20.97 -0.90 0.32
N LEU A 56 20.58 -0.86 1.60
CA LEU A 56 19.17 -0.97 1.97
C LEU A 56 18.37 0.24 1.50
N ARG A 57 18.94 1.46 1.59
CA ARG A 57 18.30 2.67 1.11
C ARG A 57 18.10 2.63 -0.41
N GLU A 58 19.11 2.22 -1.18
CA GLU A 58 18.99 2.05 -2.64
C GLU A 58 17.84 1.10 -3.02
N LEU A 59 17.76 -0.06 -2.34
CA LEU A 59 16.67 -1.03 -2.56
C LEU A 59 15.27 -0.46 -2.24
N LEU A 60 15.17 0.41 -1.23
CA LEU A 60 13.91 1.09 -0.90
C LEU A 60 13.56 2.14 -1.95
N ASP A 61 14.55 2.95 -2.35
CA ASP A 61 14.39 4.02 -3.33
C ASP A 61 13.99 3.46 -4.71
N GLU A 62 14.47 2.28 -5.10
CA GLU A 62 14.05 1.57 -6.32
C GLU A 62 12.57 1.15 -6.30
N ARG A 63 12.02 0.85 -5.12
CA ARG A 63 10.63 0.39 -4.96
C ARG A 63 9.61 1.52 -4.88
N ILE A 64 10.06 2.78 -4.78
CA ILE A 64 9.19 3.95 -4.74
C ILE A 64 8.92 4.42 -6.18
N GLU A 65 7.85 3.92 -6.78
CA GLU A 65 7.56 4.18 -8.19
C GLU A 65 6.81 5.50 -8.44
N ARG A 66 6.02 5.94 -7.45
CA ARG A 66 5.14 7.10 -7.60
C ARG A 66 5.93 8.39 -7.58
N GLU A 67 5.82 9.17 -8.66
CA GLU A 67 6.59 10.41 -8.85
C GLU A 67 6.45 11.42 -7.70
N LYS A 68 5.22 11.66 -7.21
CA LYS A 68 5.00 12.55 -6.05
C LYS A 68 5.71 12.09 -4.77
N ASP A 69 5.77 10.77 -4.56
CA ASP A 69 6.42 10.20 -3.37
C ASP A 69 7.95 10.26 -3.54
N ARG A 70 8.45 10.08 -4.78
CA ARG A 70 9.87 10.30 -5.11
C ARG A 70 10.29 11.75 -4.90
N GLU A 71 9.48 12.70 -5.38
CA GLU A 71 9.71 14.14 -5.19
C GLU A 71 9.74 14.50 -3.70
N PHE A 72 8.76 14.02 -2.92
CA PHE A 72 8.71 14.21 -1.47
C PHE A 72 9.98 13.69 -0.76
N LEU A 73 10.55 12.58 -1.25
CA LEU A 73 11.76 11.96 -0.69
C LEU A 73 13.06 12.49 -1.32
N GLY A 74 12.99 13.43 -2.27
CA GLY A 74 14.17 13.96 -2.98
C GLY A 74 14.84 12.96 -3.93
N LEU A 75 14.12 11.92 -4.36
CA LEU A 75 14.62 10.88 -5.25
C LEU A 75 14.55 11.33 -6.72
N ARG A 76 15.54 10.91 -7.52
CA ARG A 76 15.55 11.16 -8.97
C ARG A 76 14.32 10.56 -9.63
N PRO A 77 13.64 11.24 -10.56
CA PRO A 77 12.50 10.67 -11.26
C PRO A 77 12.91 9.41 -12.03
N LEU A 78 12.05 8.39 -12.01
CA LEU A 78 12.26 7.21 -12.85
C LEU A 78 12.04 7.62 -14.30
N LYS A 79 13.05 7.47 -15.15
CA LYS A 79 12.85 7.58 -16.60
C LYS A 79 11.85 6.51 -16.99
N ARG A 80 10.60 6.90 -17.30
CA ARG A 80 9.67 5.99 -17.97
C ARG A 80 10.39 5.48 -19.20
N ALA A 81 10.55 4.16 -19.30
CA ALA A 81 10.90 3.54 -20.57
C ALA A 81 9.79 3.93 -21.54
N THR A 82 10.07 4.91 -22.40
CA THR A 82 9.27 5.18 -23.58
C THR A 82 9.25 3.86 -24.34
N ALA A 83 8.11 3.16 -24.28
CA ALA A 83 7.82 2.10 -25.23
C ALA A 83 7.99 2.76 -26.61
N VAL A 84 9.07 2.39 -27.28
CA VAL A 84 9.28 2.70 -28.68
C VAL A 84 8.14 2.00 -29.39
N VAL A 85 7.10 2.77 -29.72
CA VAL A 85 6.03 2.36 -30.63
C VAL A 85 6.70 2.28 -31.99
N THR A 86 7.23 1.10 -32.32
CA THR A 86 7.44 0.69 -33.71
C THR A 86 6.08 0.24 -34.25
N GLU A 87 5.48 1.08 -35.07
CA GLU A 87 4.42 0.75 -36.04
C GLU A 87 4.90 1.21 -37.42
N PRO A 88 4.35 0.66 -38.51
CA PRO A 88 4.30 -0.74 -38.91
C PRO A 88 5.22 -1.05 -40.11
#